data_AF-A0A7J8MEG1-F1
#
_entry.id   AF-A0A7J8MEG1-F1
#
_cell.length_a   1.000
_cell.length_b   1.000
_cell.length_c   1.000
_cell.angle_alpha   90.00
_cell.angle_beta   90.00
_cell.angle_gamma   90.00
#
_symmetry.space_group_name_H-M   'P 1'
#
loop_
_entity.id
_entity.type
_entity.pdbx_description
1 polymer ?
#
loop_
_entity_poly.entity_id
_entity_poly.type
_entity_poly.pdbx_seq_one_letter_code
_entity_poly.pdbx_strand_id
1 'polypeptide(L)'
;GLLGLGGGSLSLVGQLGGQTGGAFSYCLVSRGSDASGSLEFGRGAMPVGAAWVPLLRNPRAPSFYYVGLSGLGVGGIRVPVSEDIFQLTELGYGGVVMDTGTAVSRFPTLAYKALRDAFIAQTANLPRISTVSIFDTCYNLSDFVTIRVPTVSFYFSGGPILTLPASNFLIPVDDVGTFCLAFASSTSGLSIIGNIQQEGIQISFDGANGFVGFGPNVC
;
A
#
# COMPACT_ATOMS: atom_id res chain seq x y z
N GLY A 1 0.10 -23.39 -0.16
CA GLY A 1 1.21 -23.06 -1.07
C GLY A 1 1.31 -21.57 -1.26
N LEU A 2 2.26 -21.08 -2.06
CA LEU A 2 2.43 -19.67 -2.42
C LEU A 2 2.44 -19.53 -3.94
N LEU A 3 1.79 -18.50 -4.47
CA LEU A 3 1.80 -18.15 -5.89
C LEU A 3 2.70 -16.94 -6.12
N GLY A 4 3.88 -17.15 -6.72
CA GLY A 4 4.83 -16.08 -6.99
C GLY A 4 4.45 -15.27 -8.22
N LEU A 5 4.22 -13.96 -8.04
CA LEU A 5 3.86 -13.03 -9.12
C LEU A 5 4.95 -12.01 -9.46
N GLY A 6 6.16 -12.13 -8.87
CA GLY A 6 7.25 -11.16 -9.08
C GLY A 6 7.76 -11.08 -10.52
N GLY A 7 8.63 -10.12 -10.80
CA GLY A 7 9.21 -9.87 -12.14
C GLY A 7 10.27 -10.87 -12.61
N GLY A 8 10.51 -11.95 -11.86
CA GLY A 8 11.51 -12.98 -12.20
C GLY A 8 10.99 -14.06 -13.16
N SER A 9 11.88 -14.73 -13.87
CA SER A 9 11.53 -15.77 -14.87
C SER A 9 10.82 -17.00 -14.28
N LEU A 10 11.00 -17.27 -12.98
CA LEU A 10 10.34 -18.37 -12.28
C LEU A 10 8.99 -17.99 -11.68
N SER A 11 8.55 -16.74 -11.77
CA SER A 11 7.20 -16.36 -11.34
C SER A 11 6.14 -16.94 -12.30
N LEU A 12 4.89 -17.03 -11.86
CA LEU A 12 3.81 -17.47 -12.75
C LEU A 12 3.69 -16.54 -13.97
N VAL A 13 3.83 -15.22 -13.76
CA VAL A 13 3.81 -14.24 -14.85
C VAL A 13 4.95 -14.48 -15.84
N GLY A 14 6.16 -14.79 -15.34
CA GLY A 14 7.31 -15.13 -16.17
C GLY A 14 7.15 -16.47 -16.92
N GLN A 15 6.58 -17.49 -16.25
CA GLN A 15 6.37 -18.82 -16.82
C GLN A 15 5.24 -18.87 -17.86
N LEU A 16 4.19 -18.07 -17.69
CA LEU A 16 3.14 -17.90 -18.70
C LEU A 16 3.70 -17.25 -19.99
N GLY A 17 4.94 -16.73 -19.95
CA GLY A 17 5.66 -16.21 -21.10
C GLY A 17 5.01 -14.97 -21.69
N GLY A 18 5.30 -14.69 -22.97
CA GLY A 18 4.71 -13.57 -23.70
C GLY A 18 3.18 -13.63 -23.87
N GLN A 19 2.52 -14.74 -23.49
CA GLN A 19 1.07 -14.92 -23.65
C GLN A 19 0.27 -13.88 -22.85
N THR A 20 0.79 -13.46 -21.70
CA THR A 20 0.15 -12.42 -20.87
C THR A 20 0.63 -11.02 -21.22
N GLY A 21 1.62 -10.90 -22.12
CA GLY A 21 2.34 -9.66 -22.36
C GLY A 21 3.08 -9.14 -21.11
N GLY A 22 3.39 -10.00 -20.15
CA GLY A 22 4.00 -9.60 -18.87
C GLY A 22 3.07 -8.78 -17.97
N ALA A 23 1.75 -8.86 -18.19
CA ALA A 23 0.76 -8.08 -17.49
C ALA A 23 -0.18 -8.94 -16.65
N PHE A 24 -0.60 -8.41 -15.50
CA PHE A 24 -1.63 -8.99 -14.65
C PHE A 24 -2.29 -7.90 -13.80
N SER A 25 -3.50 -8.16 -13.32
CA SER A 25 -4.23 -7.31 -12.40
C SER A 25 -4.78 -8.13 -11.25
N TYR A 26 -4.93 -7.51 -10.09
CA TYR A 26 -5.68 -8.08 -8.97
C TYR A 26 -6.53 -7.04 -8.25
N CYS A 27 -7.57 -7.53 -7.60
CA CYS A 27 -8.42 -6.77 -6.69
C CYS A 27 -8.48 -7.54 -5.36
N LEU A 28 -7.88 -6.98 -4.31
CA LEU A 28 -7.96 -7.56 -2.98
C LEU A 28 -9.25 -7.10 -2.29
N VAL A 29 -9.99 -8.03 -1.72
CA VAL A 29 -11.21 -7.73 -0.95
C VAL A 29 -10.88 -7.56 0.52
N SER A 30 -11.70 -6.78 1.22
CA SER A 30 -11.53 -6.56 2.65
C SER A 30 -11.64 -7.85 3.45
N ARG A 31 -10.83 -7.95 4.50
CA ARG A 31 -10.86 -9.11 5.40
C ARG A 31 -12.22 -9.28 6.04
N GLY A 32 -12.66 -10.53 6.15
CA GLY A 32 -13.96 -10.86 6.73
C GLY A 32 -15.15 -10.54 5.83
N SER A 33 -14.93 -10.07 4.59
CA SER A 33 -15.98 -10.00 3.59
C SER A 33 -16.22 -11.37 2.95
N ASP A 34 -17.47 -11.65 2.59
CA ASP A 34 -17.86 -12.82 1.78
C ASP A 34 -17.62 -12.60 0.28
N ALA A 35 -17.07 -11.44 -0.10
CA ALA A 35 -16.76 -11.11 -1.48
C ALA A 35 -15.56 -11.93 -1.98
N SER A 36 -15.51 -12.16 -3.29
CA SER A 36 -14.37 -12.77 -3.95
C SER A 36 -13.53 -11.69 -4.64
N GLY A 37 -12.24 -11.66 -4.34
CA GLY A 37 -11.29 -10.86 -5.11
C GLY A 37 -11.05 -11.43 -6.51
N SER A 38 -10.23 -10.75 -7.30
CA SER A 38 -9.83 -11.19 -8.63
C SER A 38 -8.31 -11.23 -8.79
N LEU A 39 -7.85 -12.13 -9.65
CA LEU A 39 -6.49 -12.18 -10.18
C LEU A 39 -6.61 -12.57 -11.65
N GLU A 40 -6.26 -11.64 -12.53
CA GLU A 40 -6.41 -11.78 -13.97
C GLU A 40 -5.06 -11.59 -14.65
N PHE A 41 -4.74 -12.50 -15.58
CA PHE A 41 -3.49 -12.45 -16.34
C PHE A 41 -3.76 -11.98 -17.77
N GLY A 42 -2.84 -11.19 -18.31
CA GLY A 42 -2.93 -10.67 -19.66
C GLY A 42 -3.25 -9.19 -19.73
N ARG A 43 -2.96 -8.60 -20.90
CA ARG A 43 -3.21 -7.17 -21.15
C ARG A 43 -4.69 -6.79 -21.19
N GLY A 44 -5.59 -7.77 -21.40
CA GLY A 44 -7.04 -7.56 -21.32
C GLY A 44 -7.52 -7.15 -19.92
N ALA A 45 -6.74 -7.46 -18.88
CA ALA A 45 -7.05 -7.10 -17.50
C ALA A 45 -6.63 -5.67 -17.12
N MET A 46 -6.06 -4.89 -18.06
CA MET A 46 -5.59 -3.54 -17.76
C MET A 46 -6.78 -2.55 -17.66
N PRO A 47 -6.91 -1.81 -16.55
CA PRO A 47 -8.01 -0.90 -16.32
C PRO A 47 -7.95 0.34 -17.23
N VAL A 48 -9.14 0.83 -17.60
CA VAL A 48 -9.31 2.19 -18.13
C VAL A 48 -9.36 3.17 -16.95
N GLY A 49 -8.67 4.30 -17.07
CA GLY A 49 -8.72 5.37 -16.05
C GLY A 49 -7.82 5.13 -14.83
N ALA A 50 -6.91 4.16 -14.88
CA ALA A 50 -5.93 4.00 -13.82
C ALA A 50 -4.89 5.12 -13.81
N ALA A 51 -4.44 5.47 -12.60
CA ALA A 51 -3.26 6.28 -12.40
C ALA A 51 -2.02 5.37 -12.53
N TRP A 52 -1.22 5.59 -13.58
CA TRP A 52 -0.02 4.79 -13.86
C TRP A 52 1.21 5.44 -13.26
N VAL A 53 2.04 4.62 -12.60
CA VAL A 53 3.34 5.03 -12.06
C VAL A 53 4.44 4.11 -12.61
N PRO A 54 5.65 4.64 -12.90
CA PRO A 54 6.76 3.81 -13.36
C PRO A 54 7.20 2.80 -12.28
N LEU A 55 7.48 1.58 -12.73
CA LEU A 55 8.20 0.60 -11.93
C LEU A 55 9.68 0.94 -11.90
N LEU A 56 10.28 0.90 -10.72
CA LEU A 56 11.71 1.05 -10.53
C LEU A 56 12.38 -0.33 -10.55
N ARG A 57 13.63 -0.39 -11.03
CA ARG A 57 14.42 -1.62 -11.06
C ARG A 57 15.46 -1.60 -9.95
N ASN A 58 15.44 -2.63 -9.10
CA ASN A 58 16.48 -2.83 -8.09
C ASN A 58 17.51 -3.86 -8.59
N PRO A 59 18.80 -3.52 -8.72
CA PRO A 59 19.83 -4.46 -9.20
C PRO A 59 20.08 -5.63 -8.23
N ARG A 60 19.78 -5.47 -6.94
CA ARG A 60 19.92 -6.53 -5.91
C ARG A 60 18.70 -7.42 -5.79
N ALA A 61 17.54 -6.90 -6.17
CA ALA A 61 16.25 -7.54 -5.91
C ALA A 61 15.32 -7.40 -7.13
N PRO A 62 15.75 -7.88 -8.32
CA PRO A 62 15.08 -7.60 -9.61
C PRO A 62 13.70 -8.25 -9.74
N SER A 63 13.34 -9.18 -8.85
CA SER A 63 12.04 -9.83 -8.83
C SER A 63 10.96 -9.02 -8.13
N PHE A 64 11.30 -8.03 -7.29
CA PHE A 64 10.33 -7.21 -6.59
C PHE A 64 9.86 -6.04 -7.46
N TYR A 65 8.59 -5.68 -7.29
CA TYR A 65 8.03 -4.48 -7.90
C TYR A 65 8.27 -3.28 -7.02
N TYR A 66 9.20 -2.42 -7.44
CA TYR A 66 9.46 -1.15 -6.78
C TYR A 66 8.67 -0.02 -7.43
N VAL A 67 8.23 0.93 -6.61
CA VAL A 67 7.56 2.16 -7.05
C VAL A 67 8.26 3.37 -6.46
N GLY A 68 8.21 4.50 -7.17
CA GLY A 68 8.71 5.77 -6.65
C GLY A 68 7.66 6.42 -5.75
N LEU A 69 7.96 6.59 -4.47
CA LEU A 69 7.13 7.35 -3.53
C LEU A 69 7.87 8.64 -3.18
N SER A 70 7.20 9.79 -3.32
CA SER A 70 7.75 11.09 -2.96
C SER A 70 7.24 11.59 -1.61
N GLY A 71 6.15 11.04 -1.08
CA GLY A 71 5.67 11.44 0.24
C GLY A 71 4.39 10.78 0.69
N LEU A 72 3.98 11.17 1.90
CA LEU A 72 2.76 10.76 2.57
C LEU A 72 1.91 11.99 2.88
N GLY A 73 0.60 11.84 2.99
CA GLY A 73 -0.31 12.92 3.40
C GLY A 73 -1.35 12.49 4.41
N VAL A 74 -1.76 13.45 5.25
CA VAL A 74 -2.81 13.31 6.24
C VAL A 74 -3.73 14.53 6.18
N GLY A 75 -5.02 14.31 5.97
CA GLY A 75 -6.03 15.38 5.90
C GLY A 75 -5.80 16.38 4.76
N GLY A 76 -5.28 15.89 3.62
CA GLY A 76 -4.92 16.72 2.47
C GLY A 76 -3.61 17.52 2.63
N ILE A 77 -2.92 17.38 3.77
CA ILE A 77 -1.63 18.04 4.04
C ILE A 77 -0.50 17.03 3.89
N ARG A 78 0.52 17.37 3.10
CA ARG A 78 1.72 16.53 2.95
C ARG A 78 2.51 16.51 4.26
N VAL A 79 2.89 15.31 4.70
CA VAL A 79 3.70 15.09 5.90
C VAL A 79 5.11 15.65 5.66
N PRO A 80 5.69 16.43 6.60
CA PRO A 80 6.97 17.10 6.41
C PRO A 80 8.16 16.13 6.60
N VAL A 81 8.38 15.27 5.61
CA VAL A 81 9.54 14.35 5.54
C VAL A 81 10.23 14.50 4.19
N SER A 82 11.56 14.38 4.16
CA SER A 82 12.31 14.39 2.90
C SER A 82 11.89 13.18 2.05
N GLU A 83 11.74 13.39 0.74
CA GLU A 83 11.46 12.30 -0.20
C GLU A 83 12.61 11.29 -0.30
N ASP A 84 13.84 11.71 0.04
CA ASP A 84 15.03 10.85 0.06
C ASP A 84 14.85 9.61 0.94
N ILE A 85 13.98 9.69 1.95
CA ILE A 85 13.71 8.57 2.86
C ILE A 85 13.07 7.36 2.14
N PHE A 86 12.44 7.59 0.99
CA PHE A 86 11.79 6.56 0.18
C PHE A 86 12.61 6.16 -1.05
N GLN A 87 13.74 6.83 -1.32
CA GLN A 87 14.49 6.61 -2.55
C GLN A 87 15.12 5.22 -2.61
N LEU A 88 15.08 4.63 -3.80
CA LEU A 88 15.88 3.48 -4.17
C LEU A 88 17.23 3.98 -4.69
N THR A 89 18.29 3.68 -3.96
CA THR A 89 19.65 4.05 -4.36
C THR A 89 20.13 3.23 -5.56
N GLU A 90 21.09 3.75 -6.32
CA GLU A 90 21.73 3.04 -7.45
C GLU A 90 22.35 1.70 -7.04
N LEU A 91 22.80 1.59 -5.78
CA LEU A 91 23.35 0.36 -5.21
C LEU A 91 22.26 -0.65 -4.81
N GLY A 92 20.97 -0.32 -4.91
CA GLY A 92 19.85 -1.22 -4.61
C GLY A 92 19.40 -1.23 -3.15
N TYR A 93 19.77 -0.23 -2.35
CA TYR A 93 19.27 -0.03 -0.99
C TYR A 93 18.07 0.91 -0.94
N GLY A 94 17.18 0.71 0.03
CA GLY A 94 15.98 1.52 0.22
C GLY A 94 14.88 1.18 -0.79
N GLY A 95 14.11 2.20 -1.18
CA GLY A 95 12.98 2.07 -2.10
C GLY A 95 11.67 1.68 -1.42
N VAL A 96 10.61 1.60 -2.24
CA VAL A 96 9.27 1.19 -1.84
C VAL A 96 8.83 -0.01 -2.66
N VAL A 97 8.50 -1.12 -2.00
CA VAL A 97 8.00 -2.34 -2.67
C VAL A 97 6.50 -2.49 -2.49
N MET A 98 5.83 -2.98 -3.53
CA MET A 98 4.46 -3.48 -3.45
C MET A 98 4.51 -4.93 -2.99
N ASP A 99 3.90 -5.25 -1.84
CA ASP A 99 3.94 -6.59 -1.27
C ASP A 99 2.59 -7.05 -0.72
N THR A 100 1.99 -8.05 -1.38
CA THR A 100 0.74 -8.67 -0.93
C THR A 100 0.93 -9.63 0.24
N GLY A 101 2.17 -10.05 0.52
CA GLY A 101 2.53 -10.93 1.64
C GLY A 101 2.69 -10.18 2.98
N THR A 102 2.86 -8.85 2.95
CA THR A 102 2.92 -8.03 4.15
C THR A 102 1.54 -7.44 4.47
N ALA A 103 1.05 -7.65 5.69
CA ALA A 103 -0.30 -7.21 6.08
C ALA A 103 -0.49 -5.68 6.02
N VAL A 104 0.38 -4.91 6.68
CA VAL A 104 0.30 -3.45 6.78
C VAL A 104 1.53 -2.80 6.22
N SER A 105 1.34 -1.62 5.62
CA SER A 105 2.43 -0.84 5.06
C SER A 105 3.45 -0.50 6.15
N ARG A 106 4.71 -0.62 5.78
CA ARG A 106 5.84 -0.36 6.67
C ARG A 106 6.69 0.76 6.07
N PHE A 107 7.01 1.76 6.87
CA PHE A 107 7.85 2.88 6.45
C PHE A 107 9.05 3.05 7.36
N PRO A 108 10.19 3.56 6.88
CA PRO A 108 11.31 3.96 7.72
C PRO A 108 10.83 4.73 8.94
N THR A 109 11.42 4.44 10.09
CA THR A 109 10.92 4.91 11.40
C THR A 109 10.58 6.40 11.44
N LEU A 110 11.38 7.26 10.80
CA LEU A 110 11.11 8.70 10.73
C LEU A 110 9.84 9.03 9.92
N ALA A 111 9.66 8.41 8.75
CA ALA A 111 8.45 8.57 7.93
C ALA A 111 7.21 8.03 8.64
N TYR A 112 7.32 6.85 9.24
CA TYR A 112 6.21 6.25 10.01
C TYR A 112 5.78 7.16 11.16
N LYS A 113 6.72 7.63 11.98
CA LYS A 113 6.42 8.52 13.11
C LYS A 113 5.77 9.82 12.63
N ALA A 114 6.29 10.43 11.56
CA ALA A 114 5.72 11.66 11.03
C ALA A 114 4.28 11.46 10.51
N LEU A 115 4.01 10.35 9.80
CA LEU A 115 2.65 9.98 9.38
C LEU A 115 1.72 9.80 10.59
N ARG A 116 2.15 9.00 11.57
CA ARG A 116 1.42 8.69 12.78
C ARG A 116 1.10 9.94 13.59
N ASP A 117 2.08 10.79 13.81
CA ASP A 117 1.94 12.00 14.62
C ASP A 117 1.02 13.02 13.94
N ALA A 118 1.10 13.15 12.61
CA ALA A 118 0.17 13.96 11.82
C ALA A 118 -1.27 13.43 11.91
N PHE A 119 -1.45 12.10 11.90
CA PHE A 119 -2.76 11.46 12.07
C PHE A 119 -3.33 11.68 13.47
N ILE A 120 -2.52 11.48 14.52
CA ILE A 120 -2.89 11.72 15.92
C ILE A 120 -3.31 13.18 16.13
N ALA A 121 -2.56 14.13 15.58
CA ALA A 121 -2.87 15.55 15.71
C ALA A 121 -4.27 15.90 15.16
N GLN A 122 -4.69 15.24 14.08
CA GLN A 122 -6.00 15.45 13.45
C GLN A 122 -7.12 14.53 13.99
N THR A 123 -6.81 13.68 14.97
CA THR A 123 -7.76 12.77 15.64
C THR A 123 -7.74 12.93 17.16
N ALA A 124 -7.31 14.10 17.65
CA ALA A 124 -7.17 14.37 19.08
C ALA A 124 -8.49 14.28 19.87
N ASN A 125 -9.64 14.34 19.17
CA ASN A 125 -10.97 14.19 19.75
C ASN A 125 -11.43 12.73 19.89
N LEU A 126 -10.69 11.77 19.33
CA LEU A 126 -11.03 10.34 19.42
C LEU A 126 -10.33 9.71 20.63
N PRO A 127 -11.02 8.83 21.39
CA PRO A 127 -10.46 8.25 22.60
C PRO A 127 -9.40 7.19 22.27
N ARG A 128 -8.13 7.55 22.42
CA ARG A 128 -7.03 6.60 22.22
C ARG A 128 -6.95 5.58 23.35
N ILE A 129 -6.52 4.37 23.00
CA ILE A 129 -6.23 3.30 23.95
C ILE A 129 -4.75 2.88 23.90
N SER A 130 -4.37 1.90 24.72
CA SER A 130 -3.06 1.27 24.66
C SER A 130 -2.78 0.59 23.33
N THR A 131 -1.51 0.34 23.06
CA THR A 131 -1.04 -0.38 21.87
C THR A 131 -1.64 -1.78 21.77
N VAL A 132 -1.96 -2.23 20.55
CA VAL A 132 -2.47 -3.58 20.28
C VAL A 132 -1.51 -4.27 19.30
N SER A 133 -0.83 -5.32 19.75
CA SER A 133 0.13 -6.07 18.93
C SER A 133 1.19 -5.14 18.30
N ILE A 134 1.27 -5.06 16.97
CA ILE A 134 2.20 -4.21 16.24
C ILE A 134 1.73 -2.76 16.08
N PHE A 135 0.49 -2.45 16.48
CA PHE A 135 -0.12 -1.13 16.32
C PHE A 135 0.10 -0.27 17.56
N ASP A 136 0.73 0.90 17.37
CA ASP A 136 1.01 1.84 18.46
C ASP A 136 -0.04 2.96 18.60
N THR A 137 -1.01 3.00 17.69
CA THR A 137 -2.03 4.05 17.61
C THR A 137 -3.39 3.40 17.38
N CYS A 138 -4.18 3.30 18.44
CA CYS A 138 -5.49 2.67 18.46
C CYS A 138 -6.51 3.52 19.21
N TYR A 139 -7.79 3.35 18.86
CA TYR A 139 -8.91 4.12 19.37
C TYR A 139 -10.03 3.19 19.81
N ASN A 140 -10.72 3.53 20.90
CA ASN A 140 -11.97 2.89 21.27
C ASN A 140 -13.15 3.60 20.59
N LEU A 141 -13.74 2.97 19.59
CA LEU A 141 -14.84 3.55 18.84
C LEU A 141 -16.19 2.88 19.14
N SER A 142 -16.29 2.12 20.23
CA SER A 142 -17.52 1.39 20.63
C SER A 142 -18.76 2.27 20.72
N ASP A 143 -18.57 3.51 21.15
CA ASP A 143 -19.67 4.44 21.44
C ASP A 143 -20.03 5.32 20.22
N PHE A 144 -19.43 5.07 19.06
CA PHE A 144 -19.60 5.88 17.85
C PHE A 144 -20.35 5.11 16.77
N VAL A 145 -21.45 5.68 16.27
CA VAL A 145 -22.16 5.15 15.08
C VAL A 145 -21.42 5.52 13.80
N THR A 146 -20.90 6.75 13.72
CA THR A 146 -20.10 7.25 12.61
C THR A 146 -19.01 8.15 13.12
N ILE A 147 -17.82 8.06 12.53
CA ILE A 147 -16.72 8.98 12.81
C ILE A 147 -16.21 9.64 11.54
N ARG A 148 -15.56 10.79 11.70
CA ARG A 148 -14.76 11.42 10.65
C ARG A 148 -13.30 11.30 11.02
N VAL A 149 -12.49 10.86 10.07
CA VAL A 149 -11.05 10.72 10.22
C VAL A 149 -10.36 11.44 9.06
N PRO A 150 -9.14 11.95 9.25
CA PRO A 150 -8.41 12.59 8.17
C PRO A 150 -8.13 11.59 7.05
N THR A 151 -8.11 12.05 5.80
CA THR A 151 -7.68 11.23 4.66
C THR A 151 -6.21 10.84 4.82
N VAL A 152 -5.83 9.67 4.34
CA VAL A 152 -4.42 9.26 4.20
C VAL A 152 -4.11 9.09 2.73
N SER A 153 -2.95 9.56 2.27
CA SER A 153 -2.59 9.50 0.84
C SER A 153 -1.12 9.19 0.61
N PHE A 154 -0.85 8.48 -0.48
CA PHE A 154 0.48 8.22 -1.02
C PHE A 154 0.73 9.13 -2.21
N TYR A 155 1.84 9.87 -2.19
CA TYR A 155 2.28 10.69 -3.29
C TYR A 155 3.35 9.92 -4.04
N PHE A 156 3.08 9.53 -5.27
CA PHE A 156 4.04 8.84 -6.12
C PHE A 156 4.93 9.84 -6.86
N SER A 157 6.16 9.42 -7.14
CA SER A 157 7.05 10.14 -8.04
C SER A 157 6.40 10.28 -9.41
N GLY A 158 6.49 11.46 -10.01
CA GLY A 158 5.83 11.77 -11.29
C GLY A 158 4.43 12.37 -11.16
N GLY A 159 3.88 12.49 -9.95
CA GLY A 159 2.68 13.30 -9.68
C GLY A 159 1.41 12.55 -9.25
N PRO A 160 1.16 11.28 -9.60
CA PRO A 160 -0.03 10.57 -9.12
C PRO A 160 -0.16 10.53 -7.60
N ILE A 161 -1.39 10.69 -7.11
CA ILE A 161 -1.73 10.62 -5.69
C ILE A 161 -2.76 9.52 -5.51
N LEU A 162 -2.47 8.58 -4.60
CA LEU A 162 -3.43 7.56 -4.19
C LEU A 162 -3.96 7.92 -2.81
N THR A 163 -5.22 8.35 -2.74
CA THR A 163 -5.94 8.53 -1.49
C THR A 163 -6.58 7.22 -1.07
N LEU A 164 -6.25 6.76 0.14
CA LEU A 164 -6.70 5.47 0.64
C LEU A 164 -8.12 5.57 1.21
N PRO A 165 -8.97 4.54 0.99
CA PRO A 165 -10.19 4.35 1.77
C PRO A 165 -9.89 4.29 3.27
N ALA A 166 -10.84 4.73 4.12
CA ALA A 166 -10.66 4.71 5.58
C ALA A 166 -10.38 3.31 6.12
N SER A 167 -11.03 2.29 5.55
CA SER A 167 -10.81 0.86 5.85
C SER A 167 -9.37 0.42 5.60
N ASN A 168 -8.62 1.12 4.74
CA ASN A 168 -7.26 0.77 4.37
C ASN A 168 -6.21 1.41 5.31
N PHE A 169 -6.62 2.23 6.28
CA PHE A 169 -5.68 2.79 7.25
C PHE A 169 -6.18 2.79 8.68
N LEU A 170 -7.48 2.62 8.93
CA LEU A 170 -8.03 2.49 10.28
C LEU A 170 -8.84 1.19 10.34
N ILE A 171 -8.20 0.12 10.82
CA ILE A 171 -8.75 -1.24 10.77
C ILE A 171 -9.33 -1.67 12.11
N PRO A 172 -10.42 -2.45 12.14
CA PRO A 172 -10.85 -3.12 13.36
C PRO A 172 -9.81 -4.17 13.76
N VAL A 173 -9.54 -4.28 15.06
CA VAL A 173 -8.65 -5.32 15.64
C VAL A 173 -9.35 -6.25 16.61
N ASP A 174 -10.62 -5.97 16.91
CA ASP A 174 -11.53 -6.80 17.68
C ASP A 174 -12.99 -6.54 17.27
N ASP A 175 -13.92 -7.28 17.86
CA ASP A 175 -15.36 -7.16 17.61
C ASP A 175 -16.07 -6.20 18.59
N VAL A 176 -15.32 -5.52 19.47
CA VAL A 176 -15.87 -4.64 20.52
C VAL A 176 -15.66 -3.16 20.24
N GLY A 177 -15.10 -2.82 19.08
CA GLY A 177 -15.00 -1.44 18.59
C GLY A 177 -13.61 -0.83 18.69
N THR A 178 -12.55 -1.64 18.84
CA THR A 178 -11.18 -1.12 18.76
C THR A 178 -10.71 -1.01 17.32
N PHE A 179 -10.24 0.18 16.94
CA PHE A 179 -9.65 0.42 15.62
C PHE A 179 -8.23 0.96 15.72
N CYS A 180 -7.33 0.47 14.87
CA CYS A 180 -5.92 0.82 14.88
C CYS A 180 -5.45 1.39 13.55
N LEU A 181 -4.53 2.36 13.61
CA LEU A 181 -3.83 2.90 12.46
C LEU A 181 -2.96 1.79 11.83
N ALA A 182 -3.31 1.35 10.62
CA ALA A 182 -2.78 0.17 9.97
C ALA A 182 -1.43 0.43 9.26
N PHE A 183 -0.45 0.96 10.01
CA PHE A 183 0.91 1.21 9.57
C PHE A 183 1.91 0.79 10.64
N ALA A 184 3.15 0.48 10.26
CA ALA A 184 4.22 0.17 11.20
C ALA A 184 5.58 0.74 10.77
N SER A 185 6.51 0.82 11.72
CA SER A 185 7.90 1.20 11.42
C SER A 185 8.68 0.06 10.75
N SER A 186 9.57 0.42 9.85
CA SER A 186 10.59 -0.43 9.23
C SER A 186 11.98 -0.02 9.72
N THR A 187 12.74 -0.96 10.26
CA THR A 187 14.12 -0.74 10.73
C THR A 187 15.17 -0.97 9.64
N SER A 188 14.80 -1.58 8.51
CA SER A 188 15.72 -1.91 7.41
C SER A 188 15.93 -0.76 6.42
N GLY A 189 15.15 0.33 6.53
CA GLY A 189 15.12 1.43 5.56
C GLY A 189 14.30 1.12 4.30
N LEU A 190 13.89 -0.14 4.09
CA LEU A 190 12.95 -0.51 3.02
C LEU A 190 11.53 -0.08 3.40
N SER A 191 10.82 0.56 2.48
CA SER A 191 9.39 0.81 2.59
C SER A 191 8.60 -0.29 1.90
N ILE A 192 7.44 -0.62 2.46
CA ILE A 192 6.53 -1.64 1.95
C ILE A 192 5.13 -1.06 1.89
N ILE A 193 4.48 -1.14 0.74
CA ILE A 193 3.02 -0.96 0.62
C ILE A 193 2.40 -2.34 0.82
N GLY A 194 1.78 -2.55 1.98
CA GLY A 194 1.17 -3.81 2.40
C GLY A 194 -0.22 -4.05 1.82
N ASN A 195 -0.75 -5.25 2.01
CA ASN A 195 -1.99 -5.69 1.38
C ASN A 195 -3.24 -4.92 1.85
N ILE A 196 -3.34 -4.49 3.11
CA ILE A 196 -4.47 -3.67 3.57
C ILE A 196 -4.56 -2.37 2.76
N GLN A 197 -3.43 -1.74 2.46
CA GLN A 197 -3.42 -0.50 1.70
C GLN A 197 -3.74 -0.70 0.22
N GLN A 198 -3.79 -1.95 -0.24
CA GLN A 198 -4.12 -2.35 -1.60
C GLN A 198 -5.56 -2.88 -1.74
N GLU A 199 -6.27 -3.14 -0.64
CA GLU A 199 -7.67 -3.61 -0.65
C GLU A 199 -8.60 -2.59 -1.32
N GLY A 200 -9.59 -3.06 -2.08
CA GLY A 200 -10.54 -2.16 -2.77
C GLY A 200 -9.90 -1.32 -3.87
N ILE A 201 -8.76 -1.75 -4.44
CA ILE A 201 -8.10 -1.05 -5.54
C ILE A 201 -7.75 -2.09 -6.59
N GLN A 202 -8.15 -1.86 -7.84
CA GLN A 202 -7.68 -2.66 -8.95
C GLN A 202 -6.22 -2.31 -9.25
N ILE A 203 -5.28 -3.11 -8.75
CA ILE A 203 -3.85 -2.91 -8.97
C ILE A 203 -3.41 -3.73 -10.17
N SER A 204 -2.75 -3.07 -11.11
CA SER A 204 -2.36 -3.69 -12.39
C SER A 204 -0.89 -3.51 -12.66
N PHE A 205 -0.17 -4.58 -12.94
CA PHE A 205 1.22 -4.54 -13.33
C PHE A 205 1.32 -4.74 -14.83
N ASP A 206 1.92 -3.78 -15.53
CA ASP A 206 2.40 -3.94 -16.91
C ASP A 206 3.92 -4.05 -16.84
N GLY A 207 4.41 -5.25 -16.53
CA GLY A 207 5.83 -5.51 -16.34
C GLY A 207 6.65 -5.35 -17.62
N ALA A 208 6.04 -5.55 -18.79
CA ALA A 208 6.69 -5.37 -20.08
C ALA A 208 6.95 -3.89 -20.39
N ASN A 209 6.02 -3.00 -20.04
CA ASN A 209 6.18 -1.56 -20.25
C ASN A 209 6.75 -0.84 -19.03
N GLY A 210 6.88 -1.53 -17.89
CA GLY A 210 7.51 -0.99 -16.68
C GLY A 210 6.59 -0.05 -15.90
N PHE A 211 5.30 -0.39 -15.78
CA PHE A 211 4.34 0.42 -15.03
C PHE A 211 3.51 -0.41 -14.06
N VAL A 212 3.04 0.24 -13.00
CA VAL A 212 1.93 -0.24 -12.17
C VAL A 212 0.82 0.80 -12.16
N GLY A 213 -0.41 0.34 -12.29
CA GLY A 213 -1.62 1.15 -12.37
C GLY A 213 -2.49 0.96 -11.14
N PHE A 214 -2.96 2.08 -10.60
CA PHE A 214 -3.98 2.11 -9.54
C PHE A 214 -5.32 2.51 -10.19
N GLY A 215 -6.15 1.50 -10.43
CA GLY A 215 -7.46 1.63 -11.07
C GLY A 215 -8.58 2.02 -10.10
N PRO A 216 -9.81 2.19 -10.62
CA PRO A 216 -10.99 2.43 -9.79
C PRO A 216 -11.23 1.28 -8.80
N ASN A 217 -11.93 1.59 -7.71
CA ASN A 217 -12.40 0.59 -6.75
C ASN A 217 -13.59 -0.18 -7.36
N VAL A 218 -13.26 -1.22 -8.14
CA VAL A 218 -14.22 -2.15 -8.75
C VAL A 218 -14.08 -3.56 -8.16
N CYS A 219 -13.53 -3.65 -6.95
CA CYS A 219 -13.73 -4.81 -6.08
C CYS A 219 -15.11 -4.66 -5.40
#